data_AF-A0A928YRP1-F1
#
_entry.id   AF-A0A928YRP1-F1
#
_cell.length_a   1.000
_cell.length_b   1.000
_cell.length_c   1.000
_cell.angle_alpha   90.00
_cell.angle_beta   90.00
_cell.angle_gamma   90.00
#
_symmetry.space_group_name_H-M   'P 1'
#
loop_
_entity.id
_entity.type
_entity.pdbx_description
1 polymer ?
#
loop_
_entity_poly.entity_id
_entity_poly.type
_entity_poly.pdbx_seq_one_letter_code
_entity_poly.pdbx_strand_id
1 'polypeptide(L)'
;MKRKLLSKEEKRVFEVKVRLNIKEKRKLDTIVSLTQNNSPEVIRSLLMKAKMPEAIPPILDVQTYQQLRKIGVNFNQYVKAINQSRIAEIDGKTMKELYEILQIIKSKIYSV
;
A
#
# COMPACT_ATOMS: atom_id res chain seq x y z
N MET A 1 -10.85 -14.78 5.19
CA MET A 1 -11.56 -15.39 6.35
C MET A 1 -13.04 -15.04 6.27
N LYS A 2 -13.95 -16.02 6.35
CA LYS A 2 -15.40 -15.73 6.42
C LYS A 2 -15.69 -14.90 7.67
N ARG A 3 -16.25 -13.70 7.49
CA ARG A 3 -16.61 -12.79 8.57
C ARG A 3 -17.74 -13.45 9.39
N LYS A 4 -17.47 -13.88 10.62
CA LYS A 4 -18.51 -14.43 11.51
C LYS A 4 -19.60 -13.36 11.72
N LEU A 5 -20.85 -13.77 11.61
CA LEU A 5 -22.00 -12.91 11.93
C LEU A 5 -22.01 -12.70 13.46
N LEU A 6 -22.14 -11.44 13.87
CA LEU A 6 -22.21 -11.04 15.28
C LEU A 6 -23.49 -11.58 15.93
N SER A 7 -23.37 -12.05 17.18
CA SER A 7 -24.52 -12.46 17.99
C SER A 7 -25.45 -11.27 18.27
N LYS A 8 -26.69 -11.50 18.72
CA LYS A 8 -27.64 -10.41 19.03
C LYS A 8 -27.10 -9.45 20.11
N GLU A 9 -26.32 -9.95 21.06
CA GLU A 9 -25.72 -9.18 22.14
C GLU A 9 -24.50 -8.36 21.68
N GLU A 10 -23.79 -8.84 20.65
CA GLU A 10 -22.65 -8.14 20.06
C GLU A 10 -23.06 -7.09 19.01
N LYS A 11 -24.34 -7.08 18.62
CA LYS A 11 -24.87 -6.06 17.71
C LYS A 11 -24.95 -4.72 18.43
N ARG A 12 -24.51 -3.69 17.71
CA ARG A 12 -24.51 -2.32 18.21
C ARG A 12 -25.88 -1.71 17.95
N VAL A 13 -26.71 -1.65 18.99
CA VAL A 13 -28.10 -1.17 18.92
C VAL A 13 -28.22 0.29 19.36
N PHE A 14 -27.28 0.79 20.16
CA PHE A 14 -27.30 2.16 20.68
C PHE A 14 -26.51 3.13 19.80
N GLU A 15 -27.08 4.31 19.56
CA GLU A 15 -26.47 5.39 18.77
C GLU A 15 -26.02 6.53 19.68
N VAL A 16 -24.84 7.09 19.41
CA VAL A 16 -24.32 8.29 20.08
C VAL A 16 -24.03 9.34 19.02
N LYS A 17 -24.65 10.53 19.14
CA LYS A 17 -24.41 11.65 18.23
C LYS A 17 -23.23 12.48 18.71
N VAL A 18 -22.22 12.61 17.86
CA VAL A 18 -21.04 13.46 18.11
C VAL A 18 -21.11 14.68 17.20
N ARG A 19 -21.12 15.87 17.79
CA ARG A 19 -21.05 17.14 17.04
C ARG A 19 -19.58 17.51 16.86
N LEU A 20 -19.19 17.79 15.62
CA LEU A 20 -17.84 18.18 15.25
C LEU A 20 -17.87 19.55 14.57
N ASN A 21 -16.87 20.36 14.82
CA ASN A 21 -16.61 21.54 13.98
C ASN A 21 -15.91 21.13 12.67
N ILE A 22 -15.76 22.10 11.76
CA ILE A 22 -15.17 21.86 10.42
C ILE A 22 -13.73 21.30 10.52
N LYS A 23 -12.93 21.79 11.46
CA LYS A 23 -11.52 21.35 11.63
C LYS A 23 -11.46 19.91 12.13
N GLU A 24 -12.30 19.55 13.08
CA GLU A 24 -12.40 18.20 13.64
C GLU A 24 -12.92 17.20 12.60
N LYS A 25 -13.95 17.59 11.84
CA LYS A 25 -14.48 16.75 10.77
C LYS A 25 -13.41 16.43 9.72
N ARG A 26 -12.64 17.44 9.28
CA ARG A 26 -11.53 17.22 8.35
C ARG A 26 -10.49 16.25 8.90
N LYS A 27 -10.09 16.39 10.17
CA LYS A 27 -9.14 15.45 10.81
C LYS A 27 -9.68 14.03 10.81
N LEU A 28 -10.96 13.85 11.16
CA LEU A 28 -11.60 12.53 11.15
C LEU A 28 -11.63 11.93 9.73
N ASP A 29 -11.95 12.73 8.73
CA ASP A 29 -12.00 12.31 7.33
C ASP A 29 -10.62 11.88 6.82
N THR A 30 -9.56 12.59 7.20
CA THR A 30 -8.19 12.17 6.90
C THR A 30 -7.88 10.79 7.50
N ILE A 31 -8.21 10.56 8.77
CA ILE A 31 -7.94 9.28 9.43
C ILE A 31 -8.76 8.15 8.79
N VAL A 32 -10.02 8.41 8.46
CA VAL A 32 -10.89 7.48 7.71
C VAL A 32 -10.26 7.09 6.38
N SER A 33 -9.74 8.08 5.63
CA SER A 33 -9.10 7.82 4.33
C SER A 33 -7.82 6.99 4.44
N LEU A 34 -7.01 7.23 5.47
CA LEU A 34 -5.73 6.54 5.66
C LEU A 34 -5.88 5.10 6.16
N THR A 35 -6.99 4.80 6.82
CA THR A 35 -7.21 3.52 7.51
C THR A 35 -8.26 2.64 6.82
N GLN A 36 -8.92 3.12 5.76
CA GLN A 36 -10.05 2.46 5.08
C GLN A 36 -11.19 2.02 6.03
N ASN A 37 -11.27 2.63 7.22
CA ASN A 37 -12.31 2.38 8.22
C ASN A 37 -13.38 3.47 8.16
N ASN A 38 -14.59 3.14 8.60
CA ASN A 38 -15.64 4.14 8.72
C ASN A 38 -15.46 5.01 9.98
N SER A 39 -16.04 6.21 9.98
CA SER A 39 -15.94 7.15 11.10
C SER A 39 -16.32 6.54 12.46
N PRO A 40 -17.40 5.74 12.59
CA PRO A 40 -17.74 5.13 13.88
C PRO A 40 -16.68 4.15 14.40
N GLU A 41 -16.05 3.36 13.53
CA GLU A 41 -15.01 2.41 13.96
C GLU A 41 -13.72 3.12 14.36
N VAL A 42 -13.38 4.23 13.68
CA VAL A 42 -12.27 5.10 14.07
C VAL A 42 -12.53 5.71 15.45
N ILE A 43 -13.69 6.33 15.65
CA ILE A 43 -14.07 6.95 16.93
C ILE A 43 -14.05 5.92 18.06
N ARG A 44 -14.62 4.74 17.84
CA ARG A 44 -14.62 3.65 18.82
C ARG A 44 -13.22 3.15 19.15
N SER A 45 -12.35 2.97 18.15
CA SER A 45 -10.99 2.51 18.37
C SER A 45 -10.21 3.50 19.25
N LEU A 46 -10.43 4.79 19.03
CA LEU A 46 -9.88 5.86 19.84
C LEU A 46 -10.44 5.87 21.27
N LEU A 47 -11.76 5.78 21.44
CA LEU A 47 -12.41 5.87 22.74
C LEU A 47 -12.24 4.62 23.60
N MET A 48 -12.38 3.43 23.00
CA MET A 48 -12.47 2.16 23.73
C MET A 48 -11.13 1.44 23.84
N LYS A 49 -10.25 1.60 22.85
CA LYS A 49 -8.94 0.92 22.81
C LYS A 49 -7.77 1.86 23.03
N ALA A 50 -8.03 3.18 23.15
CA ALA A 50 -7.00 4.22 23.23
C ALA A 50 -5.92 4.11 22.13
N LYS A 51 -6.26 3.52 20.98
CA LYS A 51 -5.33 3.21 19.90
C LYS A 51 -5.80 3.85 18.60
N MET A 52 -4.87 4.51 17.91
CA MET A 52 -5.10 4.97 16.54
C MET A 52 -5.26 3.76 15.61
N PRO A 53 -6.28 3.75 14.73
CA PRO A 53 -6.40 2.71 13.73
C PRO A 53 -5.15 2.71 12.84
N GLU A 54 -4.67 1.52 12.50
CA GLU A 54 -3.46 1.36 11.69
C GLU A 54 -3.72 1.82 10.26
N ALA A 55 -2.76 2.57 9.71
CA ALA A 55 -2.79 2.95 8.32
C ALA A 55 -2.70 1.70 7.43
N ILE A 56 -3.24 1.81 6.22
CA ILE A 56 -3.12 0.72 5.23
C ILE A 56 -1.63 0.43 5.05
N PRO A 57 -1.20 -0.84 5.22
CA PRO A 57 0.19 -1.19 4.98
C PRO A 57 0.52 -0.85 3.52
N PRO A 58 1.67 -0.20 3.26
CA PRO A 58 2.06 0.11 1.90
C PRO A 58 2.14 -1.19 1.09
N ILE A 59 1.68 -1.14 -0.16
CA ILE A 59 1.71 -2.29 -1.09
C ILE A 59 3.15 -2.83 -1.25
N LEU A 60 4.13 -1.94 -1.14
CA LEU A 60 5.54 -2.25 -1.18
C LEU A 60 6.20 -1.97 0.17
N ASP A 61 6.87 -2.99 0.71
CA ASP A 61 7.82 -2.78 1.78
C ASP A 61 9.01 -1.91 1.29
N VAL A 62 9.57 -1.15 2.22
CA VAL A 62 10.72 -0.26 2.00
C VAL A 62 11.90 -1.03 1.41
N GLN A 63 12.15 -2.26 1.87
CA GLN A 63 13.25 -3.09 1.35
C GLN A 63 13.02 -3.43 -0.13
N THR A 64 11.81 -3.85 -0.48
CA THR A 64 11.42 -4.17 -1.86
C THR A 64 11.58 -2.94 -2.76
N TYR A 65 11.15 -1.77 -2.30
CA TYR A 65 11.33 -0.51 -3.03
C TYR A 65 12.81 -0.19 -3.27
N GLN A 66 13.67 -0.37 -2.26
CA GLN A 66 15.11 -0.13 -2.40
C GLN A 66 15.77 -1.10 -3.39
N GLN A 67 15.38 -2.37 -3.40
CA GLN A 67 15.90 -3.35 -4.36
C GLN A 67 15.47 -2.99 -5.78
N LEU A 68 14.20 -2.61 -5.99
CA LEU A 68 13.72 -2.12 -7.28
C LEU A 68 14.51 -0.90 -7.76
N ARG A 69 14.83 0.04 -6.86
CA ARG A 69 15.66 1.20 -7.19
C ARG A 69 17.07 0.79 -7.65
N LYS A 70 17.70 -0.16 -6.97
CA LYS A 70 19.04 -0.67 -7.35
C LYS A 70 19.01 -1.32 -8.74
N ILE A 71 18.00 -2.17 -9.00
CA ILE A 71 17.79 -2.80 -10.31
C ILE A 71 17.65 -1.72 -11.39
N GLY A 72 16.81 -0.70 -11.16
CA GLY A 72 16.61 0.39 -12.11
C GLY A 72 17.87 1.21 -12.39
N VAL A 73 18.68 1.48 -11.36
CA VAL A 73 19.97 2.20 -11.52
C VAL A 73 20.94 1.37 -12.36
N ASN A 74 21.12 0.09 -12.04
CA ASN A 74 22.03 -0.81 -12.76
C ASN A 74 21.57 -0.98 -14.21
N PHE A 75 20.28 -1.13 -14.44
CA PHE A 75 19.70 -1.20 -15.78
C PHE A 75 19.99 0.06 -16.60
N ASN A 76 19.80 1.25 -16.01
CA ASN A 76 20.08 2.50 -16.69
C ASN A 76 21.56 2.67 -17.04
N GLN A 77 22.46 2.22 -16.15
CA GLN A 77 23.91 2.20 -16.44
C GLN A 77 24.23 1.26 -17.59
N TYR A 78 23.60 0.08 -17.62
CA TYR A 78 23.77 -0.91 -18.67
C TYR A 78 23.32 -0.36 -20.04
N VAL A 79 22.11 0.21 -20.11
CA VAL A 79 21.59 0.86 -21.33
C VAL A 79 22.49 2.01 -21.79
N LYS A 80 23.01 2.83 -20.86
CA LYS A 80 23.97 3.89 -21.21
C LYS A 80 25.28 3.33 -21.79
N ALA A 81 25.80 2.24 -21.24
CA ALA A 81 27.02 1.61 -21.76
C ALA A 81 26.82 1.06 -23.18
N ILE A 82 25.64 0.51 -23.47
CA ILE A 82 25.24 0.06 -24.82
C ILE A 82 25.15 1.25 -25.78
N ASN A 83 24.43 2.31 -25.39
CA ASN A 83 24.28 3.51 -26.24
C ASN A 83 25.61 4.22 -26.50
N GLN A 84 26.61 4.01 -25.64
CA GLN A 84 27.98 4.51 -25.81
C GLN A 84 28.89 3.53 -26.57
N SER A 85 28.34 2.45 -27.12
CA SER A 85 29.06 1.37 -27.83
C SER A 85 30.20 0.75 -27.03
N ARG A 86 30.17 0.86 -25.69
CA ARG A 86 31.15 0.23 -24.78
C ARG A 86 30.93 -1.27 -24.64
N ILE A 87 29.76 -1.75 -25.02
CA ILE A 87 29.35 -3.15 -25.04
C ILE A 87 28.75 -3.39 -26.43
N ALA A 88 29.28 -4.37 -27.16
CA ALA A 88 29.00 -4.55 -28.60
C ALA A 88 27.63 -5.19 -28.87
N GLU A 89 27.18 -6.12 -28.02
CA GLU A 89 25.89 -6.80 -28.18
C GLU A 89 25.26 -7.08 -26.82
N ILE A 90 23.94 -6.98 -26.79
CA ILE A 90 23.12 -7.40 -25.66
C ILE A 90 22.84 -8.88 -25.84
N ASP A 91 23.10 -9.70 -24.81
CA ASP A 91 22.47 -11.02 -24.76
C ASP A 91 20.96 -10.84 -24.61
N GLY A 92 20.25 -10.90 -25.74
CA GLY A 92 18.80 -10.70 -25.81
C GLY A 92 18.03 -11.67 -24.93
N LYS A 93 18.63 -12.82 -24.59
CA LYS A 93 18.07 -13.79 -23.65
C LYS A 93 18.03 -13.21 -22.23
N THR A 94 19.16 -12.70 -21.73
CA THR A 94 19.24 -12.05 -20.42
C THR A 94 18.27 -10.87 -20.31
N MET A 95 18.13 -10.07 -21.37
CA MET A 95 17.18 -8.95 -21.37
C MET A 95 15.72 -9.38 -21.30
N LYS A 96 15.38 -10.46 -22.02
CA LYS A 96 14.02 -11.02 -22.00
C LYS A 96 13.69 -11.60 -20.62
N GLU A 97 14.61 -12.33 -20.01
CA GLU A 97 14.44 -12.87 -18.64
C GLU A 97 14.23 -11.73 -17.63
N LEU A 98 15.01 -10.65 -17.74
CA LEU A 98 14.87 -9.49 -16.86
C LEU A 98 13.52 -8.78 -17.04
N TYR A 99 13.06 -8.65 -18.28
CA TYR A 99 11.75 -8.09 -18.61
C TYR A 99 10.61 -8.95 -18.06
N GLU A 100 10.69 -10.27 -18.19
CA GLU A 100 9.69 -11.21 -17.65
C GLU A 100 9.60 -11.13 -16.13
N ILE A 101 10.74 -11.08 -15.43
CA ILE A 101 10.77 -10.89 -13.97
C ILE A 101 10.11 -9.55 -13.58
N LEU A 102 10.40 -8.47 -14.31
CA LEU A 102 9.77 -7.17 -14.07
C LEU A 102 8.25 -7.21 -14.30
N GLN A 103 7.76 -7.92 -15.32
CA GLN A 103 6.33 -8.08 -15.55
C GLN A 103 5.65 -8.89 -14.44
N ILE A 104 6.31 -9.92 -13.90
CA ILE A 104 5.80 -10.70 -12.75
C ILE A 104 5.72 -9.82 -11.49
N ILE A 105 6.73 -8.98 -11.25
CA ILE A 105 6.70 -8.05 -10.12
C ILE A 105 5.59 -7.01 -10.33
N LYS A 106 5.47 -6.47 -11.55
CA LYS A 106 4.42 -5.53 -11.91
C LYS A 106 3.03 -6.13 -11.68
N SER A 107 2.77 -7.34 -12.16
CA SER A 107 1.46 -7.99 -11.98
C SER A 107 1.16 -8.20 -10.50
N LYS A 108 2.11 -8.63 -9.68
CA LYS A 108 1.92 -8.76 -8.22
C LYS A 108 1.58 -7.43 -7.52
N ILE A 109 2.09 -6.31 -8.01
CA ILE A 109 1.80 -4.97 -7.45
C ILE A 109 0.40 -4.50 -7.86
N TYR A 110 -0.03 -4.76 -9.10
CA TYR A 110 -1.32 -4.28 -9.65
C TYR A 110 -2.49 -5.28 -9.52
N SER A 111 -2.26 -6.51 -9.06
CA SER A 111 -3.31 -7.53 -8.85
C SER A 111 -3.93 -7.49 -7.44
N VAL A 112 -3.63 -6.45 -6.66
CA VAL A 112 -4.13 -6.22 -5.29
C VAL A 112 -5.10 -5.05 -5.30
#